data_AF-A0A026W168-F1
#
_entry.id   AF-A0A026W168-F1
#
_cell.length_a   1.000
_cell.length_b   1.000
_cell.length_c   1.000
_cell.angle_alpha   90.00
_cell.angle_beta   90.00
_cell.angle_gamma   90.00
#
_symmetry.space_group_name_H-M   'P 1'
#
loop_
_entity.id
_entity.type
_entity.pdbx_description
1 polymer ?
#
loop_
_entity_poly.entity_id
_entity_poly.type
_entity_poly.pdbx_seq_one_letter_code
_entity_poly.pdbx_strand_id
1 'polypeptide(L)'
;MSHCNVVYKISCCDCEASYVGQTKRQLSTRVNEHKKDINKKSGSPSVISTHRMNFGHNFKWNDVQILDEEDSFRRRLISEMINIKRQLKPLNLQSDTDFLSNDYLPILSKFPSL
;
A
#
# COMPACT_ATOMS: atom_id res chain seq x y z
N MET A 1 18.60 1.90 -8.94
CA MET A 1 17.77 2.98 -9.48
C MET A 1 16.81 3.43 -8.40
N SER A 2 16.72 4.74 -8.14
CA SER A 2 15.78 5.29 -7.16
C SER A 2 14.44 5.58 -7.86
N HIS A 3 13.36 4.94 -7.43
CA HIS A 3 12.02 5.21 -7.96
C HIS A 3 11.31 6.28 -7.12
N CYS A 4 10.68 7.25 -7.79
CA CYS A 4 9.86 8.32 -7.22
C CYS A 4 8.49 8.32 -7.94
N ASN A 5 7.49 9.01 -7.38
CA ASN A 5 6.16 9.11 -8.00
C ASN A 5 5.47 7.75 -8.26
N VAL A 6 5.68 6.78 -7.38
CA VAL A 6 5.18 5.41 -7.54
C VAL A 6 4.00 5.09 -6.64
N VAL A 7 3.15 4.17 -7.11
CA VAL A 7 2.26 3.35 -6.28
C VAL A 7 3.00 2.05 -6.00
N TYR A 8 3.06 1.64 -4.74
CA TYR A 8 3.83 0.47 -4.31
C TYR A 8 3.01 -0.43 -3.40
N LYS A 9 3.42 -1.70 -3.31
CA LYS A 9 2.82 -2.73 -2.48
C LYS A 9 3.85 -3.34 -1.54
N ILE A 10 3.48 -3.45 -0.27
CA ILE A 10 4.22 -4.19 0.76
C ILE A 10 3.37 -5.38 1.18
N SER A 11 3.83 -6.59 0.85
CA SER A 11 3.14 -7.83 1.18
C SER A 11 3.54 -8.35 2.56
N CYS A 12 2.59 -8.93 3.28
CA CYS A 12 2.87 -9.73 4.47
C CYS A 12 3.63 -11.02 4.08
N CYS A 13 4.52 -11.49 4.95
CA CYS A 13 5.23 -12.74 4.74
C CYS A 13 4.37 -13.97 5.09
N ASP A 14 3.42 -13.78 5.99
CA ASP A 14 2.77 -14.88 6.72
C ASP A 14 1.29 -15.06 6.37
N CYS A 15 0.71 -14.13 5.58
CA CYS A 15 -0.64 -14.25 5.04
C CYS A 15 -0.82 -13.41 3.76
N GLU A 16 -1.99 -13.47 3.15
CA GLU A 16 -2.34 -12.76 1.91
C GLU A 16 -2.54 -11.25 2.10
N ALA A 17 -2.33 -10.74 3.32
CA ALA A 17 -2.48 -9.33 3.62
C ALA A 17 -1.43 -8.48 2.91
N SER A 18 -1.82 -7.29 2.45
CA SER A 18 -0.87 -6.35 1.87
C SER A 18 -1.30 -4.91 2.08
N TYR A 19 -0.32 -4.01 2.14
CA TYR A 19 -0.53 -2.57 2.14
C TYR A 19 -0.16 -2.00 0.78
N VAL A 20 -1.01 -1.14 0.24
CA VAL A 20 -0.71 -0.35 -0.96
C VAL A 20 -0.62 1.11 -0.56
N GLY A 21 0.40 1.81 -1.04
CA GLY A 21 0.56 3.23 -0.80
C GLY A 21 1.16 3.93 -2.01
N GLN A 22 1.07 5.26 -2.06
CA GLN A 22 1.81 6.08 -3.02
C GLN A 22 2.91 6.93 -2.37
N THR A 23 3.88 7.36 -3.17
CA THR A 23 4.88 8.34 -2.74
C THR A 23 5.36 9.22 -3.89
N LYS A 24 5.43 10.53 -3.66
CA LYS A 24 6.19 11.47 -4.52
C LYS A 24 7.70 11.33 -4.33
N ARG A 25 8.12 10.97 -3.11
CA ARG A 25 9.53 10.83 -2.71
C ARG A 25 10.08 9.48 -3.13
N GLN A 26 11.39 9.29 -2.96
CA GLN A 26 12.04 8.00 -3.17
C GLN A 26 11.35 6.89 -2.37
N LEU A 27 11.03 5.79 -3.05
CA LEU A 27 10.36 4.63 -2.46
C LEU A 27 11.11 4.09 -1.25
N SER A 28 12.44 4.01 -1.33
CA SER A 28 13.32 3.56 -0.23
C SER A 28 13.10 4.37 1.06
N THR A 29 12.97 5.70 0.94
CA THR A 29 12.68 6.59 2.06
C THR A 29 11.34 6.24 2.70
N ARG A 30 10.29 6.06 1.88
CA ARG A 30 8.95 5.74 2.38
C ARG A 30 8.89 4.36 3.05
N VAL A 31 9.55 3.37 2.48
CA VAL A 31 9.66 2.02 3.08
C VAL A 31 10.40 2.08 4.42
N ASN A 32 11.48 2.87 4.52
CA ASN A 32 12.22 3.03 5.77
C ASN A 32 11.42 3.73 6.86
N GLU A 33 10.52 4.66 6.52
CA GLU A 33 9.59 5.24 7.49
C GLU A 33 8.65 4.19 8.08
N HIS A 34 8.05 3.34 7.26
CA HIS A 34 7.20 2.24 7.73
C HIS A 34 7.97 1.29 8.65
N LYS A 35 9.22 0.94 8.30
CA LYS A 35 10.09 0.12 9.17
C LYS A 35 10.34 0.77 10.53
N LYS A 36 10.58 2.09 10.54
CA LYS A 36 10.82 2.84 11.78
C LYS A 36 9.57 2.97 12.63
N ASP A 37 8.40 3.13 12.00
CA ASP A 37 7.12 3.24 12.68
C ASP A 37 6.81 2.02 13.56
N ILE A 38 7.20 0.82 13.12
CA ILE A 38 6.98 -0.41 13.89
C ILE A 38 7.68 -0.40 15.25
N ASN A 39 8.85 0.24 15.34
CA ASN A 39 9.63 0.29 16.57
C ASN A 39 9.30 1.54 17.41
N LYS A 40 8.33 2.36 16.99
CA LYS A 40 8.00 3.61 17.65
C LYS A 40 7.27 3.34 18.96
N LYS A 41 7.70 3.99 20.04
CA LYS A 41 7.14 3.82 21.40
C LYS A 41 5.96 4.74 21.71
N SER A 42 5.63 5.69 20.83
CA SER A 42 4.61 6.72 21.08
C SER A 42 3.86 7.10 19.81
N GLY A 43 2.60 7.52 19.99
CA GLY A 43 1.67 7.83 18.90
C GLY A 43 0.92 6.60 18.39
N SER A 44 -0.05 6.83 17.49
CA SER A 44 -0.85 5.75 16.92
C SER A 44 -0.03 4.94 15.91
N PRO A 45 -0.01 3.60 16.01
CA PRO A 45 0.69 2.75 15.05
C PRO A 45 0.03 2.86 13.66
N SER A 46 0.83 2.78 12.60
CA SER A 46 0.29 2.59 11.25
C SER A 46 -0.48 1.27 11.12
N VAL A 47 -1.26 1.10 10.05
CA VAL A 47 -1.97 -0.16 9.77
C VAL A 47 -1.01 -1.35 9.60
N ILE A 48 0.19 -1.11 9.06
CA ILE A 48 1.26 -2.11 8.94
C ILE A 48 1.77 -2.49 10.35
N SER A 49 2.07 -1.50 11.18
CA SER A 49 2.53 -1.71 12.56
C SER A 49 1.49 -2.44 13.40
N THR A 50 0.22 -2.03 13.30
CA THR A 50 -0.92 -2.68 13.97
C THR A 50 -1.05 -4.14 13.57
N HIS A 51 -0.98 -4.46 12.27
CA HIS A 51 -1.03 -5.84 11.79
C HIS A 51 0.10 -6.69 12.39
N ARG A 52 1.34 -6.18 12.36
CA ARG A 52 2.48 -6.88 12.95
C ARG A 52 2.34 -7.06 14.47
N MET A 53 1.89 -6.06 15.21
CA MET A 53 1.70 -6.15 16.66
C MET A 53 0.64 -7.18 17.04
N ASN A 54 -0.46 -7.24 16.28
CA ASN A 54 -1.58 -8.12 16.59
C ASN A 54 -1.31 -9.59 16.25
N PHE A 55 -0.55 -9.85 15.18
CA PHE A 55 -0.36 -11.21 14.65
C PHE A 55 1.09 -11.72 14.73
N GLY A 56 2.05 -10.90 15.12
CA GLY A 56 3.48 -11.25 15.11
C GLY A 56 4.08 -11.41 13.71
N HIS A 57 3.32 -11.09 12.66
CA HIS A 57 3.74 -11.24 11.27
C HIS A 57 4.86 -10.26 10.86
N ASN A 58 5.57 -10.60 9.80
CA ASN A 58 6.56 -9.72 9.18
C ASN A 58 6.15 -9.35 7.74
N PHE A 59 6.90 -8.43 7.13
CA PHE A 59 6.63 -7.94 5.78
C PHE A 59 7.82 -8.13 4.86
N LYS A 60 7.55 -8.24 3.56
CA LYS A 60 8.53 -8.37 2.49
C LYS A 60 9.26 -7.06 2.21
N TRP A 61 10.05 -6.62 3.17
CA TRP A 61 10.74 -5.32 3.16
C TRP A 61 11.76 -5.11 2.05
N ASN A 62 12.30 -6.21 1.51
CA ASN A 62 13.31 -6.20 0.44
C ASN A 62 12.70 -6.57 -0.93
N ASP A 63 11.40 -6.84 -0.97
CA ASP A 63 10.64 -7.23 -2.15
C ASP A 63 9.34 -6.38 -2.21
N VAL A 64 9.55 -5.06 -2.21
CA VAL A 64 8.49 -4.08 -2.37
C VAL A 64 8.21 -3.93 -3.86
N GLN A 65 6.97 -4.22 -4.25
CA GLN A 65 6.55 -4.18 -5.65
C GLN A 65 6.13 -2.76 -6.03
N ILE A 66 6.57 -2.28 -7.18
CA ILE A 66 6.02 -1.07 -7.81
C ILE A 66 4.84 -1.52 -8.67
N LEU A 67 3.66 -0.99 -8.38
CA LEU A 67 2.43 -1.32 -9.10
C LEU A 67 2.16 -0.33 -10.25
N ASP A 68 2.61 0.91 -10.11
CA ASP A 68 2.45 1.96 -11.10
C ASP A 68 3.46 3.09 -10.86
N GLU A 69 3.82 3.83 -11.90
CA GLU A 69 4.65 5.03 -11.84
C GLU A 69 3.94 6.17 -12.58
N GLU A 70 3.52 7.19 -11.84
CA GLU A 70 2.64 8.25 -12.34
C GLU A 70 3.01 9.58 -11.69
N ASP A 71 3.47 10.55 -12.47
CA ASP A 71 3.92 11.84 -11.96
C ASP A 71 2.78 12.71 -11.40
N SER A 72 1.61 12.67 -12.05
CA SER A 72 0.47 13.47 -11.62
C SER A 72 -0.08 12.96 -10.30
N PHE A 73 -0.01 13.79 -9.26
CA PHE A 73 -0.53 13.45 -7.94
C PHE A 73 -1.99 12.97 -7.99
N ARG A 74 -2.84 13.65 -8.78
CA ARG A 74 -4.26 13.29 -8.88
C ARG A 74 -4.46 11.91 -9.52
N ARG A 75 -3.72 11.61 -10.60
CA ARG A 75 -3.80 10.30 -11.27
C ARG A 75 -3.21 9.21 -10.39
N ARG A 76 -2.13 9.51 -9.66
CA ARG A 76 -1.50 8.59 -8.71
C ARG A 76 -2.40 8.26 -7.52
N LEU A 77 -3.20 9.21 -7.02
CA LEU A 77 -4.24 8.92 -6.01
C LEU A 77 -5.29 7.95 -6.55
N ILE A 78 -5.76 8.16 -7.79
CA ILE A 78 -6.72 7.24 -8.42
C ILE A 78 -6.11 5.85 -8.61
N SER A 79 -4.86 5.80 -9.07
CA SER A 79 -4.10 4.55 -9.22
C SER A 79 -3.90 3.83 -7.88
N GLU A 80 -3.58 4.54 -6.80
CA GLU A 80 -3.50 3.98 -5.44
C GLU A 80 -4.83 3.35 -5.03
N MET A 81 -5.96 4.06 -5.17
CA MET A 81 -7.29 3.55 -4.81
C MET A 81 -7.67 2.29 -5.60
N ILE A 82 -7.42 2.30 -6.91
CA ILE A 82 -7.66 1.13 -7.78
C ILE A 82 -6.80 -0.04 -7.30
N ASN A 83 -5.51 0.19 -7.05
CA ASN A 83 -4.60 -0.86 -6.60
C ASN A 83 -4.94 -1.37 -5.20
N ILE A 84 -5.48 -0.55 -4.29
CA ILE A 84 -6.02 -1.01 -2.99
C ILE A 84 -7.19 -1.97 -3.22
N LYS A 85 -8.17 -1.61 -4.05
CA LYS A 85 -9.37 -2.44 -4.32
C LYS A 85 -9.04 -3.77 -5.02
N ARG A 86 -7.88 -3.88 -5.68
CA ARG A 86 -7.40 -5.10 -6.33
C ARG A 86 -6.69 -6.07 -5.39
N GLN A 87 -6.44 -5.69 -4.13
CA GLN A 87 -5.82 -6.60 -3.17
C GLN A 87 -6.84 -7.59 -2.60
N LEU A 88 -6.39 -8.83 -2.36
CA LEU A 88 -7.23 -9.86 -1.76
C LEU A 88 -7.58 -9.53 -0.30
N LYS A 89 -6.59 -9.05 0.47
CA LYS A 89 -6.74 -8.66 1.88
C LYS A 89 -5.99 -7.34 2.15
N PRO A 90 -6.54 -6.19 1.72
CA PRO A 90 -5.88 -4.90 1.91
C PRO A 90 -5.81 -4.54 3.41
N LEU A 91 -4.68 -4.02 3.85
CA LEU A 91 -4.49 -3.43 5.19
C LEU A 91 -4.93 -1.96 5.25
N ASN A 92 -5.08 -1.32 4.09
CA ASN A 92 -5.55 0.05 3.96
C ASN A 92 -6.90 0.27 4.63
N LEU A 93 -7.16 1.50 5.08
CA LEU A 93 -8.45 1.87 5.66
C LEU A 93 -9.48 1.99 4.53
N GLN A 94 -10.76 1.73 4.81
CA GLN A 94 -11.81 1.90 3.80
C GLN A 94 -11.85 3.35 3.27
N SER A 95 -11.59 4.30 4.17
CA SER A 95 -11.47 5.74 3.87
C SER A 95 -10.39 6.08 2.85
N ASP A 96 -9.37 5.23 2.67
CA ASP A 96 -8.33 5.44 1.66
C ASP A 96 -8.88 5.29 0.23
N THR A 97 -10.13 4.81 0.08
CA THR A 97 -10.76 4.57 -1.22
C THR A 97 -12.10 5.28 -1.42
N ASP A 98 -12.51 6.17 -0.51
CA ASP A 98 -13.84 6.80 -0.53
C ASP A 98 -14.12 7.62 -1.79
N PHE A 99 -13.08 8.13 -2.45
CA PHE A 99 -13.21 8.91 -3.70
C PHE A 99 -13.35 8.05 -4.96
N LEU A 100 -13.32 6.72 -4.85
CA LEU A 100 -13.55 5.79 -5.95
C LEU A 100 -14.95 5.20 -5.84
N SER A 101 -15.84 5.54 -6.79
CA SER A 101 -17.21 4.99 -6.79
C SER A 101 -17.19 3.46 -6.85
N ASN A 102 -18.10 2.84 -6.10
CA ASN A 102 -18.29 1.39 -6.12
C ASN A 102 -18.78 0.88 -7.50
N ASP A 103 -19.31 1.76 -8.35
CA ASP A 103 -19.71 1.43 -9.72
C ASP A 103 -18.56 0.92 -10.59
N TYR A 104 -17.31 1.25 -10.22
CA TYR A 104 -16.12 0.77 -10.91
C TYR A 104 -15.72 -0.65 -10.50
N LEU A 105 -16.17 -1.17 -9.35
CA LEU A 105 -15.74 -2.48 -8.84
C LEU A 105 -16.03 -3.64 -9.81
N PRO A 106 -17.20 -3.72 -10.48
CA PRO A 106 -17.46 -4.78 -11.46
C PRO A 106 -16.58 -4.69 -12.71
N ILE A 107 -15.99 -3.52 -12.99
CA ILE A 107 -15.04 -3.34 -14.10
C ILE A 107 -13.65 -3.76 -13.64
N LEU A 108 -13.23 -3.34 -12.45
CA LEU A 108 -11.92 -3.70 -11.89
C LEU A 108 -11.76 -5.22 -11.71
N SER A 109 -12.83 -5.93 -11.34
CA SER A 109 -12.80 -7.39 -11.20
C SER A 109 -12.60 -8.15 -12.52
N LYS A 110 -12.84 -7.51 -13.67
CA LYS A 110 -12.60 -8.09 -15.00
C LYS A 110 -11.13 -8.03 -15.42
N PHE A 111 -10.31 -7.24 -14.74
CA PHE A 111 -8.89 -7.07 -15.06
C PHE A 111 -8.02 -7.58 -13.90
N PRO A 112 -7.55 -8.84 -13.96
CA PRO A 112 -6.71 -9.40 -12.92
C PRO A 112 -5.44 -8.56 -12.72
N SER A 113 -4.98 -8.48 -11.47
CA SER A 113 -3.68 -7.91 -11.09
C SER A 113 -2.59 -8.48 -12.01
N LEU A 114 -1.78 -7.60 -12.60
CA LEU A 114 -0.57 -8.00 -13.35
C LEU A 114 0.39 -8.75 -12.43
#